data_AF-A0A8B9ZIX8-F1
#
_entry.id   AF-A0A8B9ZIX8-F1
#
_cell.length_a   1.000
_cell.length_b   1.000
_cell.length_c   1.000
_cell.angle_alpha   90.00
_cell.angle_beta   90.00
_cell.angle_gamma   90.00
#
_symmetry.space_group_name_H-M   'P 1'
#
loop_
_entity.id
_entity.type
_entity.pdbx_description
1 polymer ?
#
loop_
_entity_poly.entity_id
_entity_poly.type
_entity_poly.pdbx_seq_one_letter_code
_entity_poly.pdbx_strand_id
1 'polypeptide(L)'
;MLRLVSLKLGRLYRYVKLAVLGSLAAALVLNTHSLLASLQRNELAERRFLQLNKCPACWGTSWCRKFLNGQLRLESWGRLRLLDFFNVKNVYFARYGEPREGSRRVVLKRLGSAQELADIDAKICRRATGRGRCDLPQALHATEFASLNGDVRLLTPDAVEGWSDLVHCPSQRLLDRLVRRYAETKDSGSFLLRNLKDSERMQLLITLAFNPEPLVLQSFPV
;
A
#
# COMPACT_ATOMS: atom_id res chain seq x y z
N MET A 1 -38.84 6.88 -52.35
CA MET A 1 -37.37 7.11 -52.27
C MET A 1 -36.74 6.79 -50.90
N LEU A 2 -37.49 6.66 -49.79
CA LEU A 2 -36.91 6.39 -48.45
C LEU A 2 -36.28 5.00 -48.24
N ARG A 3 -36.74 3.94 -48.94
CA ARG A 3 -36.23 2.56 -48.73
C ARG A 3 -34.79 2.33 -49.21
N LEU A 4 -34.34 3.05 -50.24
CA LEU A 4 -32.98 2.95 -50.79
C LEU A 4 -31.92 3.60 -49.88
N VAL A 5 -32.30 4.64 -49.12
CA VAL A 5 -31.41 5.34 -48.18
C VAL A 5 -31.11 4.47 -46.95
N SER A 6 -32.12 3.73 -46.45
CA SER A 6 -31.98 2.81 -45.30
C SER A 6 -31.00 1.65 -45.57
N LEU A 7 -31.05 1.07 -46.78
CA LEU A 7 -30.13 0.00 -47.20
C LEU A 7 -28.67 0.44 -47.34
N LYS A 8 -28.44 1.70 -47.78
CA LYS A 8 -27.09 2.27 -47.85
C LYS A 8 -26.54 2.59 -46.45
N LEU A 9 -27.37 3.07 -45.54
CA LEU A 9 -26.98 3.37 -44.16
C LEU A 9 -26.59 2.09 -43.38
N GLY A 10 -27.34 0.99 -43.57
CA GLY A 10 -27.04 -0.29 -42.93
C GLY A 10 -25.74 -0.94 -43.44
N ARG A 11 -25.39 -0.76 -44.72
CA ARG A 11 -24.09 -1.21 -45.26
C ARG A 11 -22.95 -0.34 -44.76
N LEU A 12 -23.13 0.99 -44.75
CA LEU A 12 -22.15 1.93 -44.21
C LEU A 12 -21.83 1.61 -42.74
N TYR A 13 -22.85 1.34 -41.93
CA TYR A 13 -22.69 0.91 -40.54
C TYR A 13 -21.86 -0.37 -40.41
N ARG A 14 -22.10 -1.39 -41.25
CA ARG A 14 -21.29 -2.62 -41.24
C ARG A 14 -19.83 -2.38 -41.63
N TYR A 15 -19.58 -1.53 -42.64
CA TYR A 15 -18.21 -1.17 -43.03
C TYR A 15 -17.49 -0.39 -41.95
N VAL A 16 -18.16 0.56 -41.29
CA VAL A 16 -17.60 1.28 -40.14
C VAL A 16 -17.30 0.31 -38.99
N LYS A 17 -18.20 -0.64 -38.69
CA LYS A 17 -17.98 -1.64 -37.63
C LYS A 17 -16.79 -2.55 -37.93
N LEU A 18 -16.63 -2.98 -39.19
CA LEU A 18 -15.49 -3.77 -39.64
C LEU A 18 -14.19 -2.96 -39.64
N ALA A 19 -14.24 -1.68 -40.03
CA ALA A 19 -13.09 -0.79 -39.99
C ALA A 19 -12.64 -0.52 -38.54
N VAL A 20 -13.58 -0.35 -37.61
CA VAL A 20 -13.31 -0.20 -36.17
C VAL A 20 -12.74 -1.49 -35.58
N LEU A 21 -13.31 -2.65 -35.91
CA LEU A 21 -12.77 -3.95 -35.45
C LEU A 21 -11.38 -4.21 -36.02
N GLY A 22 -11.16 -3.89 -37.30
CA GLY A 22 -9.87 -4.00 -37.98
C GLY A 22 -8.83 -3.07 -37.39
N SER A 23 -9.18 -1.82 -37.08
CA SER A 23 -8.27 -0.87 -36.43
C SER A 23 -7.97 -1.24 -34.98
N LEU A 24 -8.94 -1.78 -34.24
CA LEU A 24 -8.72 -2.30 -32.89
C LEU A 24 -7.79 -3.52 -32.90
N ALA A 25 -7.99 -4.44 -33.86
CA ALA A 25 -7.13 -5.61 -34.05
C ALA A 25 -5.71 -5.22 -34.48
N ALA A 26 -5.57 -4.27 -35.41
CA ALA A 26 -4.27 -3.74 -35.82
C ALA A 26 -3.55 -3.04 -34.65
N ALA A 27 -4.28 -2.24 -33.86
CA ALA A 27 -3.74 -1.60 -32.66
C ALA A 27 -3.30 -2.63 -31.60
N LEU A 28 -4.07 -3.72 -31.42
CA LEU A 28 -3.70 -4.84 -30.55
C LEU A 28 -2.43 -5.54 -31.04
N VAL A 29 -2.32 -5.84 -32.34
CA VAL A 29 -1.14 -6.49 -32.95
C VAL A 29 0.11 -5.62 -32.82
N LEU A 30 0.00 -4.34 -33.17
CA LEU A 30 1.11 -3.37 -33.10
C LEU A 30 1.55 -3.11 -31.65
N ASN A 31 0.65 -3.20 -30.67
CA ASN A 31 0.95 -3.08 -29.25
C ASN A 31 1.05 -4.42 -28.52
N THR A 32 1.17 -5.56 -29.20
CA THR A 32 1.28 -6.87 -28.53
C THR A 32 2.42 -6.90 -27.53
N HIS A 33 3.61 -6.43 -27.94
CA HIS A 33 4.79 -6.41 -27.09
C HIS A 33 4.64 -5.45 -25.89
N SER A 34 4.05 -4.27 -26.09
CA SER A 34 3.85 -3.29 -25.02
C SER A 34 2.73 -3.71 -24.05
N LEU A 35 1.66 -4.33 -24.55
CA LEU A 35 0.55 -4.88 -23.76
C LEU A 35 0.99 -6.11 -22.97
N LEU A 36 1.70 -7.06 -23.60
CA LEU A 36 2.26 -8.24 -22.91
C LEU A 36 3.30 -7.82 -21.87
N ALA A 37 4.19 -6.87 -22.19
CA ALA A 37 5.13 -6.34 -21.21
C ALA A 37 4.42 -5.61 -20.06
N SER A 38 3.34 -4.88 -20.33
CA SER A 38 2.52 -4.23 -19.30
C SER A 38 1.77 -5.24 -18.43
N LEU A 39 1.36 -6.38 -18.98
CA LEU A 39 0.71 -7.46 -18.25
C LEU A 39 1.67 -8.30 -17.40
N GLN A 40 2.95 -8.32 -17.79
CA GLN A 40 4.04 -9.04 -17.11
C GLN A 40 4.83 -8.16 -16.13
N ARG A 41 4.58 -6.83 -16.09
CA ARG A 41 5.23 -5.94 -15.13
C ARG A 41 4.79 -6.27 -13.72
N ASN A 42 5.77 -6.33 -12.81
CA ASN A 42 5.55 -6.61 -11.40
C ASN A 42 4.94 -5.36 -10.73
N GLU A 43 3.62 -5.38 -10.52
CA GLU A 43 2.88 -4.31 -9.83
C GLU A 43 3.53 -3.94 -8.49
N LEU A 44 4.11 -4.91 -7.76
CA LEU A 44 4.72 -4.66 -6.45
C LEU A 44 5.96 -3.76 -6.50
N ALA A 45 6.59 -3.57 -7.67
CA ALA A 45 7.68 -2.62 -7.84
C ALA A 45 7.18 -1.18 -8.07
N GLU A 46 5.89 -0.99 -8.36
CA GLU A 46 5.32 0.33 -8.59
C GLU A 46 5.14 1.09 -7.28
N ARG A 47 5.60 2.34 -7.24
CA ARG A 47 5.46 3.22 -6.08
C ARG A 47 4.00 3.41 -5.65
N ARG A 48 3.06 3.37 -6.61
CA ARG A 48 1.62 3.49 -6.35
C ARG A 48 1.05 2.24 -5.68
N PHE A 49 1.50 1.05 -6.11
CA PHE A 49 1.10 -0.21 -5.49
C PHE A 49 1.57 -0.26 -4.04
N LEU A 50 2.83 0.10 -3.79
CA LEU A 50 3.42 0.20 -2.45
C LEU A 50 2.92 1.41 -1.65
N GLN A 51 2.10 2.28 -2.26
CA GLN A 51 1.56 3.51 -1.68
C GLN A 51 2.63 4.44 -1.07
N LEU A 52 3.83 4.45 -1.66
CA LEU A 52 4.94 5.29 -1.19
C LEU A 52 4.64 6.78 -1.33
N ASN A 53 3.70 7.15 -2.20
CA ASN A 53 3.20 8.51 -2.36
C ASN A 53 2.39 9.02 -1.15
N LYS A 54 1.99 8.14 -0.23
CA LYS A 54 1.24 8.51 0.98
C LYS A 54 2.11 8.61 2.23
N CYS A 55 3.42 8.32 2.14
CA CYS A 55 4.30 8.41 3.30
C CYS A 55 4.31 9.85 3.87
N PRO A 56 4.26 10.03 5.20
CA PRO A 56 4.46 9.01 6.25
C PRO A 56 3.22 8.17 6.65
N ALA A 57 2.03 8.35 6.07
CA ALA A 57 0.86 7.46 6.31
C ALA A 57 0.94 6.10 5.59
N CYS A 58 2.11 5.72 5.07
CA CYS A 58 2.31 4.45 4.41
C CYS A 58 2.61 3.34 5.43
N TRP A 59 2.25 2.10 5.10
CA TRP A 59 2.36 0.94 5.99
C TRP A 59 3.52 0.03 5.58
N GLY A 60 4.37 -0.38 6.53
CA GLY A 60 5.43 -1.39 6.29
C GLY A 60 6.55 -0.94 5.35
N THR A 61 7.41 -0.01 5.79
CA THR A 61 8.48 0.59 4.96
C THR A 61 9.76 -0.26 4.85
N SER A 62 9.92 -1.27 5.71
CA SER A 62 11.17 -2.05 5.83
C SER A 62 11.51 -2.87 4.57
N TRP A 63 10.51 -3.31 3.81
CA TRP A 63 10.70 -4.09 2.58
C TRP A 63 10.70 -3.25 1.30
N CYS A 64 10.38 -1.96 1.36
CA CYS A 64 10.25 -1.11 0.16
C CYS A 64 11.51 -1.09 -0.69
N ARG A 65 12.71 -1.06 -0.08
CA ARG A 65 13.98 -1.11 -0.84
C ARG A 65 14.14 -2.44 -1.59
N LYS A 66 13.68 -3.56 -1.02
CA LYS A 66 13.76 -4.88 -1.66
C LYS A 66 12.88 -4.95 -2.91
N PHE A 67 11.70 -4.31 -2.87
CA PHE A 67 10.84 -4.14 -4.05
C PHE A 67 11.49 -3.25 -5.11
N LEU A 68 11.96 -2.05 -4.73
CA LEU A 68 12.51 -1.07 -5.66
C LEU A 68 13.82 -1.52 -6.31
N ASN A 69 14.61 -2.34 -5.62
CA ASN A 69 15.87 -2.89 -6.13
C ASN A 69 15.67 -4.15 -7.00
N GLY A 70 14.43 -4.58 -7.25
CA GLY A 70 14.15 -5.76 -8.07
C GLY A 70 14.57 -7.09 -7.45
N GLN A 71 14.73 -7.16 -6.12
CA GLN A 71 15.16 -8.37 -5.41
C GLN A 71 14.02 -9.40 -5.24
N LEU A 72 12.79 -9.03 -5.62
CA LEU A 72 11.60 -9.85 -5.49
C LEU A 72 11.08 -10.28 -6.86
N ARG A 73 10.94 -11.59 -7.06
CA ARG A 73 10.39 -12.21 -8.27
C ARG A 73 9.12 -12.96 -7.89
N LEU A 74 7.96 -12.49 -8.32
CA LEU A 74 6.70 -13.18 -8.07
C LEU A 74 6.69 -14.60 -8.67
N GLU A 75 5.94 -15.50 -8.06
CA GLU A 75 5.71 -16.87 -8.53
C GLU A 75 4.26 -17.05 -9.01
N SER A 76 4.06 -17.97 -9.94
CA SER A 76 2.74 -18.39 -10.45
C SER A 76 1.85 -17.23 -10.90
N TRP A 77 0.55 -17.29 -10.59
CA TRP A 77 -0.48 -16.34 -10.97
C TRP A 77 -0.24 -14.91 -10.46
N GLY A 78 0.56 -14.74 -9.40
CA GLY A 78 0.92 -13.41 -8.89
C GLY A 78 1.74 -12.58 -9.88
N ARG A 79 2.30 -13.18 -10.93
CA ARG A 79 2.99 -12.45 -12.02
C ARG A 79 2.05 -11.72 -12.98
N LEU A 80 0.78 -12.13 -13.03
CA LEU A 80 -0.16 -11.67 -14.04
C LEU A 80 -1.14 -10.68 -13.42
N ARG A 81 -1.02 -9.41 -13.78
CA ARG A 81 -1.85 -8.30 -13.29
C ARG A 81 -3.36 -8.55 -13.40
N LEU A 82 -3.80 -9.27 -14.44
CA LEU A 82 -5.23 -9.56 -14.66
C LEU A 82 -5.84 -10.44 -13.55
N LEU A 83 -5.02 -11.20 -12.84
CA LEU A 83 -5.48 -12.16 -11.84
C LEU A 83 -5.49 -11.59 -10.43
N ASP A 84 -5.02 -10.35 -10.25
CA ASP A 84 -5.10 -9.63 -8.99
C ASP A 84 -6.55 -9.39 -8.55
N PHE A 85 -7.49 -9.32 -9.50
CA PHE A 85 -8.92 -9.23 -9.18
C PHE A 85 -9.43 -10.44 -8.38
N PHE A 86 -8.88 -11.63 -8.64
CA PHE A 86 -9.22 -12.84 -7.87
C PHE A 86 -8.44 -12.92 -6.55
N ASN A 87 -7.40 -12.10 -6.37
CA ASN A 87 -6.60 -12.03 -5.17
C ASN A 87 -7.22 -11.06 -4.14
N VAL A 88 -8.46 -11.34 -3.73
CA VAL A 88 -9.21 -10.52 -2.76
C VAL A 88 -8.44 -10.30 -1.45
N LYS A 89 -7.64 -11.30 -1.04
CA LYS A 89 -6.80 -11.25 0.16
C LYS A 89 -5.41 -10.63 -0.05
N ASN A 90 -5.08 -10.20 -1.27
CA ASN A 90 -3.81 -9.55 -1.64
C ASN A 90 -2.57 -10.32 -1.13
N VAL A 91 -2.54 -11.64 -1.38
CA VAL A 91 -1.43 -12.53 -1.04
C VAL A 91 -0.64 -12.88 -2.29
N TYR A 92 0.67 -12.69 -2.26
CA TYR A 92 1.58 -12.89 -3.39
C TYR A 92 2.70 -13.84 -2.99
N PHE A 93 2.87 -14.92 -3.74
CA PHE A 93 4.01 -15.80 -3.60
C PHE A 93 5.19 -15.22 -4.39
N ALA A 94 6.37 -15.17 -3.78
CA ALA A 94 7.54 -14.62 -4.42
C ALA A 94 8.82 -15.36 -4.03
N ARG A 95 9.86 -15.19 -4.83
CA ARG A 95 11.25 -15.48 -4.48
C ARG A 95 11.95 -14.18 -4.16
N TYR A 96 12.60 -14.16 -3.01
CA TYR A 96 13.48 -13.08 -2.60
C TYR A 96 14.92 -13.52 -2.76
N GLY A 97 15.67 -12.81 -3.60
CA GLY A 97 17.11 -13.00 -3.78
C GLY A 97 17.87 -12.22 -2.71
N GLU A 98 18.31 -12.91 -1.66
CA GLU A 98 19.21 -12.34 -0.67
C GLU A 98 20.62 -12.28 -1.30
N PRO A 99 21.31 -11.11 -1.32
CA PRO A 99 22.62 -10.99 -1.96
C PRO A 99 23.69 -11.96 -1.45
N ARG A 100 23.53 -12.48 -0.23
CA ARG A 100 24.52 -13.34 0.45
C ARG A 100 24.06 -14.79 0.67
N GLU A 101 22.76 -15.06 0.71
CA GLU A 101 22.19 -16.35 1.13
C GLU A 101 21.41 -17.06 0.01
N GLY A 102 21.34 -16.45 -1.18
CA GLY A 102 20.63 -17.01 -2.32
C GLY A 102 19.13 -16.73 -2.32
N SER A 103 18.38 -17.48 -3.13
CA SER A 103 16.96 -17.25 -3.36
C SER A 103 16.10 -18.03 -2.39
N ARG A 104 15.30 -17.33 -1.57
CA ARG A 104 14.30 -17.94 -0.65
C ARG A 104 12.86 -17.68 -1.10
N ARG A 105 11.98 -18.64 -0.85
CA ARG A 105 10.53 -18.46 -1.06
C ARG A 105 9.95 -17.62 0.07
N VAL A 106 9.15 -16.63 -0.28
CA VAL A 106 8.51 -15.70 0.64
C VAL A 106 7.04 -15.51 0.24
N VAL A 107 6.20 -15.24 1.24
CA VAL A 107 4.79 -14.90 1.03
C VAL A 107 4.61 -13.44 1.44
N LEU A 108 4.13 -12.63 0.50
CA LEU A 108 3.88 -11.21 0.69
C LEU A 108 2.38 -11.03 0.84
N LYS A 109 1.92 -10.51 1.97
CA LYS A 109 0.51 -10.19 2.20
C LYS A 109 0.39 -8.69 2.40
N ARG A 110 -0.56 -8.07 1.70
CA ARG A 110 -0.94 -6.67 1.98
C ARG A 110 -1.67 -6.60 3.32
N LEU A 111 -1.37 -5.57 4.11
CA LEU A 111 -1.91 -5.35 5.47
C LEU A 111 -3.41 -5.04 5.54
N GLY A 112 -4.10 -5.07 4.40
CA GLY A 112 -5.53 -4.79 4.28
C GLY A 112 -5.95 -4.82 2.82
N SER A 113 -7.24 -4.99 2.58
CA SER A 113 -7.87 -4.83 1.28
C SER A 113 -7.76 -3.37 0.80
N ALA A 114 -8.00 -3.14 -0.50
CA ALA A 114 -8.01 -1.79 -1.04
C ALA A 114 -9.08 -0.90 -0.39
N GLN A 115 -10.23 -1.49 -0.03
CA GLN A 115 -11.32 -0.79 0.61
C GLN A 115 -10.98 -0.39 2.06
N GLU A 116 -10.48 -1.33 2.87
CA GLU A 116 -10.08 -1.04 4.26
C GLU A 116 -9.02 0.06 4.33
N LEU A 117 -8.04 0.03 3.42
CA LEU A 117 -7.00 1.05 3.36
C LEU A 117 -7.55 2.41 2.90
N ALA A 118 -8.52 2.44 1.99
CA ALA A 118 -9.20 3.68 1.60
C ALA A 118 -10.07 4.24 2.73
N ASP A 119 -10.69 3.38 3.53
CA ASP A 119 -11.49 3.78 4.69
C ASP A 119 -10.60 4.35 5.80
N ILE A 120 -9.41 3.78 6.01
CA ILE A 120 -8.38 4.34 6.89
C ILE A 120 -7.94 5.73 6.41
N ASP A 121 -7.62 5.87 5.12
CA ASP A 121 -7.26 7.17 4.54
C ASP A 121 -8.35 8.23 4.77
N ALA A 122 -9.61 7.86 4.56
CA ALA A 122 -10.74 8.75 4.79
C ALA A 122 -10.91 9.11 6.28
N LYS A 123 -10.64 8.18 7.21
CA LYS A 123 -10.62 8.47 8.66
C LYS A 123 -9.51 9.46 9.03
N ILE A 124 -8.30 9.27 8.50
CA ILE A 124 -7.19 10.21 8.69
C ILE A 124 -7.57 11.60 8.17
N CYS A 125 -8.09 11.68 6.94
CA CYS A 125 -8.48 12.95 6.34
C CYS A 125 -9.60 13.65 7.11
N ARG A 126 -10.61 12.91 7.58
CA ARG A 126 -11.70 13.47 8.40
C ARG A 126 -11.17 14.05 9.70
N ARG A 127 -10.24 13.35 10.36
CA ARG A 127 -9.62 13.82 11.60
C ARG A 127 -8.74 15.06 11.38
N ALA A 128 -8.00 15.10 10.28
CA ALA A 128 -7.07 16.19 9.98
C ALA A 128 -7.75 17.47 9.44
N THR A 129 -8.80 17.32 8.62
CA THR A 129 -9.35 18.42 7.82
C THR A 129 -10.87 18.54 7.89
N GLY A 130 -11.56 17.62 8.55
CA GLY A 130 -13.02 17.50 8.52
C GLY A 130 -13.58 16.93 7.21
N ARG A 131 -12.74 16.64 6.20
CA ARG A 131 -13.17 16.18 4.87
C ARG A 131 -12.86 14.70 4.66
N GLY A 132 -13.66 14.02 3.84
CA GLY A 132 -13.46 12.61 3.50
C GLY A 132 -12.25 12.34 2.57
N ARG A 133 -11.67 13.38 1.96
CA ARG A 133 -10.49 13.29 1.10
C ARG A 133 -9.59 14.50 1.34
N CYS A 134 -8.29 14.26 1.32
CA CYS A 134 -7.25 15.25 1.56
C CYS A 134 -5.93 14.76 0.94
N ASP A 135 -4.94 15.64 0.84
CA ASP A 135 -3.56 15.23 0.58
C ASP A 135 -2.97 14.65 1.87
N LEU A 136 -2.88 13.31 1.98
CA LEU A 136 -2.52 12.63 3.22
C LEU A 136 -1.18 13.12 3.81
N PRO A 137 -0.06 13.13 3.06
CA PRO A 137 1.22 13.59 3.59
C PRO A 137 1.13 14.98 4.23
N GLN A 138 0.42 15.91 3.60
CA GLN A 138 0.25 17.27 4.12
C GLN A 138 -0.71 17.31 5.31
N ALA A 139 -1.83 16.59 5.23
CA ALA A 139 -2.87 16.59 6.25
C ALA A 139 -2.40 15.97 7.57
N LEU A 140 -1.47 15.01 7.54
CA LEU A 140 -0.91 14.42 8.77
C LEU A 140 -0.24 15.46 9.67
N HIS A 141 0.41 16.46 9.09
CA HIS A 141 1.05 17.53 9.87
C HIS A 141 0.04 18.41 10.60
N ALA A 142 -1.24 18.39 10.23
CA ALA A 142 -2.32 19.10 10.91
C ALA A 142 -3.01 18.28 12.02
N THR A 143 -2.64 17.00 12.19
CA THR A 143 -3.22 16.13 13.23
C THR A 143 -2.48 16.23 14.56
N GLU A 144 -3.12 15.76 15.64
CA GLU A 144 -2.49 15.61 16.97
C GLU A 144 -1.23 14.70 16.97
N PHE A 145 -1.09 13.84 15.96
CA PHE A 145 0.11 13.01 15.79
C PHE A 145 1.35 13.89 15.55
N ALA A 146 1.18 15.06 14.92
CA ALA A 146 2.26 16.01 14.68
C ALA A 146 2.73 16.70 15.96
N SER A 147 1.81 17.02 16.89
CA SER A 147 2.18 17.58 18.20
C SER A 147 2.93 16.56 19.08
N LEU A 148 2.51 15.29 19.06
CA LEU A 148 3.24 14.20 19.74
C LEU A 148 4.60 13.93 19.10
N ASN A 149 4.75 14.26 17.81
CA ASN A 149 6.01 14.26 17.08
C ASN A 149 6.88 15.50 17.38
N GLY A 150 6.54 16.40 18.30
CA GLY A 150 7.39 17.56 18.65
C GLY A 150 7.97 17.47 20.06
N ASP A 151 7.08 17.32 21.03
CA ASP A 151 7.39 17.63 22.43
C ASP A 151 7.59 16.39 23.31
N VAL A 152 7.12 15.23 22.85
CA VAL A 152 7.01 14.03 23.68
C VAL A 152 8.19 13.07 23.45
N ARG A 153 8.98 12.85 24.50
CA ARG A 153 10.14 11.94 24.49
C ARG A 153 9.75 10.47 24.63
N LEU A 154 8.59 10.20 25.24
CA LEU A 154 8.11 8.87 25.63
C LEU A 154 6.62 8.76 25.37
N LEU A 155 6.17 7.66 24.76
CA LEU A 155 4.76 7.40 24.57
C LEU A 155 4.11 7.04 25.92
N THR A 156 3.13 7.82 26.37
CA THR A 156 2.45 7.62 27.66
C THR A 156 1.05 7.04 27.47
N PRO A 157 0.50 6.27 28.45
CA PRO A 157 -0.86 5.74 28.42
C PRO A 157 -1.91 6.81 28.08
N ASP A 158 -1.88 7.93 28.81
CA ASP A 158 -2.84 9.03 28.65
C ASP A 158 -2.84 9.64 27.24
N ALA A 159 -1.72 9.55 26.52
CA ALA A 159 -1.62 10.10 25.16
C ALA A 159 -2.27 9.20 24.10
N VAL A 160 -2.39 7.89 24.34
CA VAL A 160 -2.79 6.89 23.33
C VAL A 160 -4.02 6.07 23.71
N GLU A 161 -4.53 6.24 24.91
CA GLU A 161 -5.70 5.51 25.39
C GLU A 161 -6.89 5.67 24.43
N GLY A 162 -7.48 4.54 24.06
CA GLY A 162 -8.65 4.50 23.17
C GLY A 162 -8.37 4.74 21.69
N TRP A 163 -7.11 4.88 21.26
CA TRP A 163 -6.79 5.06 19.84
C TRP A 163 -7.09 3.82 18.99
N SER A 164 -6.84 2.63 19.52
CA SER A 164 -7.16 1.34 18.90
C SER A 164 -7.37 0.27 19.96
N ASP A 165 -7.86 -0.89 19.55
CA ASP A 165 -8.08 -2.04 20.46
C ASP A 165 -6.80 -2.45 21.21
N LEU A 166 -5.61 -2.26 20.60
CA LEU A 166 -4.31 -2.55 21.22
C LEU A 166 -4.02 -1.64 22.41
N VAL A 167 -4.53 -0.42 22.40
CA VAL A 167 -4.32 0.61 23.42
C VAL A 167 -5.65 1.04 24.05
N HIS A 168 -6.63 0.13 24.10
CA HIS A 168 -7.87 0.39 24.83
C HIS A 168 -7.62 0.50 26.35
N CYS A 169 -6.72 -0.33 26.88
CA CYS A 169 -6.22 -0.26 28.25
C CYS A 169 -4.67 -0.29 28.24
N PRO A 170 -4.01 0.83 27.89
CA PRO A 170 -2.55 0.83 27.70
C PRO A 170 -1.80 0.77 29.04
N SER A 171 -0.62 0.15 29.03
CA SER A 171 0.33 0.23 30.14
C SER A 171 1.67 0.76 29.64
N GLN A 172 2.43 1.46 30.49
CA GLN A 172 3.75 1.97 30.08
C GLN A 172 4.66 0.85 29.54
N ARG A 173 4.62 -0.32 30.19
CA ARG A 173 5.38 -1.51 29.76
C ARG A 173 4.99 -2.01 28.36
N LEU A 174 3.71 -1.95 27.99
CA LEU A 174 3.26 -2.28 26.64
C LEU A 174 3.86 -1.30 25.64
N LEU A 175 3.71 0.01 25.89
CA LEU A 175 4.18 1.06 25.00
C LEU A 175 5.71 1.02 24.81
N ASP A 176 6.47 0.83 25.89
CA ASP A 176 7.93 0.69 25.83
C ASP A 176 8.34 -0.52 24.99
N ARG A 177 7.62 -1.65 25.11
CA ARG A 177 7.87 -2.84 24.29
C ARG A 177 7.57 -2.57 22.81
N LEU A 178 6.47 -1.90 22.49
CA LEU A 178 6.11 -1.55 21.11
C LEU A 178 7.18 -0.66 20.48
N VAL A 179 7.59 0.43 21.15
CA VAL A 179 8.60 1.36 20.61
C VAL A 179 9.95 0.66 20.47
N ARG A 180 10.37 -0.14 21.46
CA ARG A 180 11.63 -0.87 21.42
C ARG A 180 11.67 -1.89 20.27
N ARG A 181 10.64 -2.72 20.10
CA ARG A 181 10.58 -3.71 19.00
C ARG A 181 10.43 -3.05 17.63
N TYR A 182 9.78 -1.89 17.57
CA TYR A 182 9.77 -1.06 16.38
C TYR A 182 11.19 -0.57 16.04
N ALA A 183 11.92 -0.04 17.01
CA ALA A 183 13.29 0.48 16.85
C ALA A 183 14.36 -0.61 16.64
N GLU A 184 14.16 -1.84 17.13
CA GLU A 184 15.06 -2.97 16.88
C GLU A 184 15.13 -3.38 15.40
N THR A 185 14.15 -3.02 14.57
CA THR A 185 14.33 -3.10 13.10
C THR A 185 15.44 -2.20 12.56
N LYS A 186 15.99 -1.32 13.40
CA LYS A 186 17.03 -0.33 13.08
C LYS A 186 18.22 -0.38 14.06
N ASP A 187 18.45 -1.52 14.72
CA ASP A 187 19.61 -1.75 15.61
C ASP A 187 19.72 -0.80 16.82
N SER A 188 18.64 -0.12 17.23
CA SER A 188 18.75 1.00 18.18
C SER A 188 18.36 0.68 19.64
N GLY A 189 17.73 -0.47 19.94
CA GLY A 189 17.43 -0.98 21.29
C GLY A 189 16.66 -0.06 22.26
N SER A 190 16.28 1.14 21.84
CA SER A 190 15.76 2.22 22.66
C SER A 190 14.25 2.32 22.56
N PHE A 191 13.61 2.67 23.68
CA PHE A 191 12.17 2.91 23.78
C PHE A 191 11.83 4.41 23.68
N LEU A 192 12.83 5.28 23.47
CA LEU A 192 12.62 6.73 23.35
C LEU A 192 12.25 7.09 21.91
N LEU A 193 11.17 7.86 21.76
CA LEU A 193 10.66 8.33 20.48
C LEU A 193 11.66 9.23 19.74
N ARG A 194 12.50 9.98 20.47
CA ARG A 194 13.53 10.87 19.89
C ARG A 194 14.59 10.16 19.04
N ASN A 195 14.72 8.84 19.18
CA ASN A 195 15.68 8.05 18.41
C ASN A 195 15.11 7.63 17.04
N LEU A 196 13.81 7.84 16.82
CA LEU A 196 13.16 7.64 15.53
C LEU A 196 13.19 8.95 14.73
N LYS A 197 13.32 8.86 13.41
CA LYS A 197 13.10 10.03 12.55
C LYS A 197 11.63 10.45 12.61
N ASP A 198 11.34 11.71 12.29
CA ASP A 198 9.97 12.24 12.29
C ASP A 198 8.99 11.41 11.46
N SER A 199 9.41 11.00 10.26
CA SER A 199 8.59 10.13 9.41
C SER A 199 8.31 8.76 10.02
N GLU A 200 9.24 8.23 10.83
CA GLU A 200 9.16 6.90 11.42
C GLU A 200 8.33 6.90 12.70
N ARG A 201 8.46 7.97 13.49
CA ARG A 201 7.60 8.24 14.63
C ARG A 201 6.17 8.50 14.17
N MET A 202 5.97 9.34 13.15
CA MET A 202 4.67 9.56 12.56
C MET A 202 4.05 8.25 12.03
N GLN A 203 4.85 7.42 11.34
CA GLN A 203 4.41 6.11 10.88
C GLN A 203 4.00 5.20 12.03
N LEU A 204 4.78 5.15 13.13
CA LEU A 204 4.45 4.37 14.33
C LEU A 204 3.12 4.82 14.96
N LEU A 205 2.91 6.13 15.12
CA LEU A 205 1.70 6.70 15.73
C LEU A 205 0.45 6.43 14.88
N ILE A 206 0.53 6.64 13.58
CA ILE A 206 -0.56 6.31 12.65
C ILE A 206 -0.83 4.81 12.69
N THR A 207 0.23 4.00 12.80
CA THR A 207 0.08 2.55 12.85
C THR A 207 -0.64 2.09 14.09
N LEU A 208 -0.24 2.63 15.24
CA LEU A 208 -0.89 2.37 16.51
C LEU A 208 -2.37 2.78 16.50
N ALA A 209 -2.69 3.90 15.87
CA ALA A 209 -4.05 4.45 15.85
C ALA A 209 -5.00 3.75 14.86
N PHE A 210 -4.54 3.41 13.65
CA PHE A 210 -5.45 2.97 12.58
C PHE A 210 -5.29 1.51 12.13
N ASN A 211 -4.15 0.88 12.36
CA ASN A 211 -3.96 -0.54 12.05
C ASN A 211 -2.84 -1.14 12.93
N PRO A 212 -3.17 -1.60 14.15
CA PRO A 212 -2.19 -2.12 15.10
C PRO A 212 -1.67 -3.52 14.77
N GLU A 213 -2.28 -4.25 13.82
CA GLU A 213 -1.89 -5.63 13.46
C GLU A 213 -0.38 -5.79 13.18
N PRO A 214 0.28 -4.92 12.39
CA PRO A 214 1.71 -5.03 12.13
C PRO A 214 2.55 -4.85 13.40
N LEU A 215 2.13 -3.98 14.33
CA LEU A 215 2.84 -3.76 15.58
C LEU A 215 2.70 -4.96 16.51
N VAL A 216 1.53 -5.60 16.54
CA VAL A 216 1.32 -6.83 17.31
C VAL A 216 2.22 -7.94 16.78
N LEU A 217 2.17 -8.21 15.47
CA LEU A 217 2.98 -9.27 14.85
C LEU A 217 4.49 -9.04 15.04
N GLN A 218 4.93 -7.79 15.00
CA GLN A 218 6.33 -7.43 15.19
C GLN A 218 6.77 -7.50 16.66
N SER A 219 5.89 -7.12 17.60
CA SER A 219 6.25 -6.98 19.01
C SER A 219 6.07 -8.26 19.81
N PHE A 220 5.19 -9.15 19.33
CA PHE A 220 4.84 -10.42 19.96
C PHE A 220 4.99 -11.56 18.95
N PRO A 221 6.23 -11.89 18.53
CA PRO A 221 6.47 -13.05 17.70
C PRO A 221 6.03 -14.31 18.46
N VAL A 222 5.30 -15.18 17.75
CA VAL A 222 4.88 -16.52 18.20
C VAL A 222 6.02 -17.51 18.00
#